data_AF-A0A973GYL0-F1
#
_entry.id   AF-A0A973GYL0-F1
#
_cell.length_a   1.000
_cell.length_b   1.000
_cell.length_c   1.000
_cell.angle_alpha   90.00
_cell.angle_beta   90.00
_cell.angle_gamma   90.00
#
_symmetry.space_group_name_H-M   'P 1'
#
loop_
_entity.id
_entity.type
_entity.pdbx_description
1 polymer ?
#
loop_
_entity_poly.entity_id
_entity_poly.type
_entity_poly.pdbx_seq_one_letter_code
_entity_poly.pdbx_strand_id
1 'polypeptide(L)'
;MTTPHPQSTDELYQALKENDRRPYGRTRTVTAEELVDAAEQFAEPVPLIDALLELQEAYTYGSEPRKSPVVFARLLTLFDEQPDVFDERLRHQLFWRFKWVAHALRQLPEIPLASLRQWLTEMRDRYEKADLGLQPYYGQAYQLAAHVGEDTALAYDLWAARARTRLSDCEACETCQRARHHLRAGDDKGALRVFEPVLAGKESCKEEPARSASYALLPLLRTGDIDRARELHLTGYRACRRNPSMSEEVGRHLEFCALTGNEARGLELLAENRNLFDEVDSPLDQLGFLTGVEVLLQRVEALGHGELPAAGYTGRAWTVAALRAEVQGRADDLAARFDARNATTTHADRRRARLDRAPLLEKLELTLRTRELDEVAQAAPVAAPTAPVAPAVPESLPELIRRARELDEVGHPDAQACWARLRTLVAARDYAHPDDPTVGPLVRLRADLLSDEANRAGIKDRFADAAALHEEAAGLYDDAGEPADAAVSRACALLATAEIPPEGE
;
A
#
# COMPACT_ATOMS: atom_id res chain seq x y z
N MET A 1 -3.67 -17.31 18.10
CA MET A 1 -3.82 -18.77 17.99
C MET A 1 -3.27 -19.16 16.64
N THR A 2 -2.19 -19.93 16.61
CA THR A 2 -1.57 -20.44 15.39
C THR A 2 -2.58 -21.36 14.71
N THR A 3 -2.92 -21.08 13.46
CA THR A 3 -3.68 -22.02 12.61
C THR A 3 -2.94 -23.36 12.61
N PRO A 4 -3.63 -24.50 12.75
CA PRO A 4 -2.96 -25.80 12.67
C PRO A 4 -2.23 -25.91 11.32
N HIS A 5 -0.99 -26.44 11.35
CA HIS A 5 -0.23 -26.69 10.11
C HIS A 5 -1.03 -27.64 9.20
N PRO A 6 -1.09 -27.38 7.89
CA PRO A 6 -1.75 -28.28 6.95
C PRO A 6 -1.19 -29.71 7.07
N GLN A 7 -2.06 -30.70 7.22
CA GLN A 7 -1.71 -32.12 7.27
C GLN A 7 -1.97 -32.84 5.93
N SER A 8 -2.57 -32.15 4.96
CA SER A 8 -2.79 -32.64 3.60
C SER A 8 -2.66 -31.52 2.57
N THR A 9 -2.50 -31.91 1.30
CA THR A 9 -2.46 -30.98 0.16
C THR A 9 -3.76 -30.16 0.03
N ASP A 10 -4.93 -30.73 0.34
CA ASP A 10 -6.20 -30.00 0.32
C ASP A 10 -6.26 -28.91 1.41
N GLU A 11 -5.80 -29.22 2.62
CA GLU A 11 -5.68 -28.24 3.71
C GLU A 11 -4.67 -27.14 3.37
N LEU A 12 -3.56 -27.48 2.70
CA LEU A 12 -2.57 -26.52 2.24
C LEU A 12 -3.18 -25.53 1.24
N TYR A 13 -3.92 -26.02 0.24
CA TYR A 13 -4.59 -25.13 -0.73
C TYR A 13 -5.67 -24.25 -0.08
N GLN A 14 -6.38 -24.74 0.93
CA GLN A 14 -7.29 -23.89 1.69
C GLN A 14 -6.54 -22.81 2.46
N ALA A 15 -5.45 -23.16 3.14
CA ALA A 15 -4.63 -22.22 3.87
C ALA A 15 -3.96 -21.17 2.96
N LEU A 16 -3.51 -21.55 1.76
CA LEU A 16 -3.02 -20.63 0.74
C LEU A 16 -4.12 -19.64 0.32
N LYS A 17 -5.34 -20.11 0.04
CA LYS A 17 -6.49 -19.24 -0.28
C LYS A 17 -6.88 -18.33 0.88
N GLU A 18 -6.76 -18.79 2.11
CA GLU A 18 -7.01 -17.97 3.30
C GLU A 18 -5.94 -16.89 3.46
N ASN A 19 -4.67 -17.23 3.23
CA ASN A 19 -3.57 -16.29 3.29
C ASN A 19 -3.64 -15.24 2.17
N ASP A 20 -4.06 -15.65 0.97
CA ASP A 20 -4.21 -14.73 -0.17
C ASP A 20 -5.23 -13.61 0.08
N ARG A 21 -6.27 -13.90 0.89
CA ARG A 21 -7.28 -12.91 1.28
C ARG A 21 -6.81 -11.95 2.38
N ARG A 22 -5.63 -12.17 2.98
CA ARG A 22 -5.07 -11.29 4.00
C ARG A 22 -4.43 -10.05 3.37
N PRO A 23 -4.51 -8.89 4.05
CA PRO A 23 -3.69 -7.73 3.67
C PRO A 23 -2.21 -8.10 3.66
N TYR A 24 -1.45 -7.48 2.75
CA TYR A 24 0.01 -7.63 2.74
C TYR A 24 0.62 -7.02 3.99
N GLY A 25 1.71 -7.63 4.42
CA GLY A 25 2.41 -7.29 5.64
C GLY A 25 2.89 -8.53 6.35
N ARG A 26 3.56 -8.32 7.48
CA ARG A 26 4.29 -9.36 8.22
C ARG A 26 3.49 -10.63 8.47
N THR A 27 2.21 -10.52 8.83
CA THR A 27 1.37 -11.70 9.08
C THR A 27 1.16 -12.56 7.84
N ARG A 28 0.91 -11.95 6.67
CA ARG A 28 0.77 -12.71 5.41
C ARG A 28 2.09 -13.33 4.99
N THR A 29 3.20 -12.60 5.16
CA THR A 29 4.55 -13.12 4.86
C THR A 29 4.88 -14.34 5.72
N VAL A 30 4.78 -14.23 7.05
CA VAL A 30 5.13 -15.32 7.97
C VAL A 30 4.25 -16.54 7.71
N THR A 31 2.95 -16.36 7.49
CA THR A 31 2.08 -17.47 7.12
C THR A 31 2.48 -18.09 5.78
N ALA A 32 2.88 -17.30 4.77
CA ALA A 32 3.37 -17.87 3.51
C ALA A 32 4.68 -18.66 3.69
N GLU A 33 5.59 -18.21 4.57
CA GLU A 33 6.81 -18.94 4.93
C GLU A 33 6.45 -20.30 5.56
N GLU A 34 5.55 -20.32 6.55
CA GLU A 34 5.06 -21.55 7.20
C GLU A 34 4.36 -22.51 6.22
N LEU A 35 3.67 -21.99 5.20
CA LEU A 35 2.99 -22.81 4.18
C LEU A 35 3.97 -23.43 3.19
N VAL A 36 5.09 -22.77 2.87
CA VAL A 36 6.18 -23.37 2.10
C VAL A 36 6.82 -24.51 2.89
N ASP A 37 7.11 -24.31 4.18
CA ASP A 37 7.67 -25.36 5.05
C ASP A 37 6.73 -26.57 5.16
N ALA A 38 5.42 -26.34 5.21
CA ALA A 38 4.42 -27.42 5.19
C ALA A 38 4.38 -28.14 3.83
N ALA A 39 4.42 -27.39 2.72
CA ALA A 39 4.38 -27.96 1.38
C ALA A 39 5.59 -28.88 1.09
N GLU A 40 6.76 -28.57 1.65
CA GLU A 40 7.96 -29.41 1.54
C GLU A 40 7.76 -30.82 2.14
N GLN A 41 6.87 -30.99 3.12
CA GLN A 41 6.65 -32.27 3.80
C GLN A 41 5.85 -33.27 2.95
N PHE A 42 5.05 -32.80 1.99
CA PHE A 42 4.22 -33.69 1.16
C PHE A 42 4.99 -34.39 0.04
N ALA A 43 6.23 -33.97 -0.24
CA ALA A 43 7.06 -34.49 -1.34
C ALA A 43 6.37 -34.45 -2.73
N GLU A 44 5.38 -33.57 -2.90
CA GLU A 44 4.69 -33.29 -4.15
C GLU A 44 5.19 -31.93 -4.72
N PRO A 45 5.60 -31.87 -6.00
CA PRO A 45 6.23 -30.67 -6.52
C PRO A 45 5.24 -29.53 -6.79
N VAL A 46 4.01 -29.82 -7.24
CA VAL A 46 3.01 -28.78 -7.58
C VAL A 46 2.58 -27.94 -6.37
N PRO A 47 2.19 -28.54 -5.22
CA PRO A 47 1.83 -27.77 -4.04
C PRO A 47 2.98 -26.90 -3.52
N LEU A 48 4.22 -27.39 -3.59
CA LEU A 48 5.40 -26.61 -3.26
C LEU A 48 5.60 -25.42 -4.20
N ILE A 49 5.43 -25.62 -5.52
CA ILE A 49 5.53 -24.54 -6.50
C ILE A 49 4.48 -23.46 -6.24
N ASP A 50 3.21 -23.83 -6.02
CA ASP A 50 2.15 -22.86 -5.74
C ASP A 50 2.39 -22.11 -4.41
N ALA A 51 2.90 -22.79 -3.37
CA ALA A 51 3.29 -22.14 -2.11
C ALA A 51 4.47 -21.16 -2.29
N LEU A 52 5.49 -21.52 -3.08
CA LEU A 52 6.62 -20.64 -3.38
C LEU A 52 6.19 -19.40 -4.19
N LEU A 53 5.24 -19.54 -5.11
CA LEU A 53 4.68 -18.42 -5.88
C LEU A 53 3.93 -17.42 -4.99
N GLU A 54 3.12 -17.93 -4.04
CA GLU A 54 2.44 -17.13 -3.02
C GLU A 54 3.45 -16.43 -2.09
N LEU A 55 4.50 -17.14 -1.64
CA LEU A 55 5.56 -16.55 -0.81
C LEU A 55 6.30 -15.42 -1.52
N GLN A 56 6.67 -15.62 -2.79
CA GLN A 56 7.33 -14.57 -3.56
C GLN A 56 6.42 -13.34 -3.74
N GLU A 57 5.10 -13.56 -3.84
CA GLU A 57 4.13 -12.48 -3.91
C GLU A 57 4.04 -11.70 -2.59
N ALA A 58 3.99 -12.42 -1.46
CA ALA A 58 4.01 -11.83 -0.13
C ALA A 58 5.25 -10.97 0.10
N TYR A 59 6.44 -11.43 -0.29
CA TYR A 59 7.65 -10.60 -0.19
C TYR A 59 7.63 -9.37 -1.08
N THR A 60 7.06 -9.46 -2.28
CA THR A 60 7.02 -8.35 -3.24
C THR A 60 6.14 -7.22 -2.71
N TYR A 61 4.91 -7.53 -2.30
CA TYR A 61 3.97 -6.52 -1.80
C TYR A 61 4.11 -6.26 -0.28
N GLY A 62 4.94 -7.02 0.42
CA GLY A 62 5.34 -6.81 1.81
C GLY A 62 6.55 -5.88 1.98
N SER A 63 7.11 -5.34 0.89
CA SER A 63 8.33 -4.51 0.89
C SER A 63 9.61 -5.26 1.32
N GLU A 64 9.72 -6.58 1.06
CA GLU A 64 10.86 -7.42 1.46
C GLU A 64 11.71 -7.91 0.25
N PRO A 65 12.30 -7.01 -0.57
CA PRO A 65 12.92 -7.38 -1.85
C PRO A 65 14.13 -8.32 -1.72
N ARG A 66 14.81 -8.36 -0.57
CA ARG A 66 15.99 -9.23 -0.34
C ARG A 66 15.68 -10.72 -0.43
N LYS A 67 14.47 -11.12 -0.03
CA LYS A 67 14.09 -12.54 0.06
C LYS A 67 13.54 -13.10 -1.26
N SER A 68 12.98 -12.23 -2.11
CA SER A 68 12.34 -12.63 -3.38
C SER A 68 13.27 -13.40 -4.35
N PRO A 69 14.55 -13.01 -4.58
CA PRO A 69 15.45 -13.75 -5.47
C PRO A 69 15.74 -15.17 -4.99
N VAL A 70 15.80 -15.41 -3.68
CA VAL A 70 16.08 -16.74 -3.11
C VAL A 70 14.92 -17.70 -3.38
N VAL A 71 13.69 -17.24 -3.17
CA VAL A 71 12.48 -18.02 -3.49
C VAL A 71 12.42 -18.31 -4.99
N PHE A 72 12.72 -17.32 -5.82
CA PHE A 72 12.70 -17.51 -7.27
C PHE A 72 13.78 -18.48 -7.77
N ALA A 73 14.98 -18.46 -7.16
CA ALA A 73 16.01 -19.43 -7.49
C ALA A 73 15.54 -20.87 -7.23
N ARG A 74 14.78 -21.10 -6.15
CA ARG A 74 14.16 -22.41 -5.88
C ARG A 74 13.15 -22.82 -6.96
N LEU A 75 12.28 -21.89 -7.37
CA LEU A 75 11.33 -22.12 -8.46
C LEU A 75 12.04 -22.43 -9.79
N LEU A 76 13.14 -21.73 -10.09
CA LEU A 76 13.95 -21.99 -11.28
C LEU A 76 14.64 -23.35 -11.25
N THR A 77 15.21 -23.75 -10.10
CA THR A 77 15.78 -25.09 -9.95
C THR A 77 14.73 -26.17 -10.20
N LEU A 78 13.53 -26.04 -9.62
CA LEU A 78 12.43 -26.98 -9.85
C LEU A 78 12.04 -27.05 -11.33
N PHE A 79 12.00 -25.91 -12.03
CA PHE A 79 11.71 -25.86 -13.46
C PHE A 79 12.81 -26.50 -14.31
N ASP A 80 14.07 -26.26 -13.97
CA ASP A 80 15.22 -26.79 -14.72
C ASP A 80 15.38 -28.30 -14.53
N GLU A 81 15.06 -28.83 -13.34
CA GLU A 81 15.11 -30.27 -13.02
C GLU A 81 13.88 -31.03 -13.50
N GLN A 82 12.68 -30.43 -13.38
CA GLN A 82 11.38 -31.08 -13.64
C GLN A 82 10.48 -30.21 -14.52
N PRO A 83 10.87 -29.88 -15.76
CA PRO A 83 10.12 -28.96 -16.62
C PRO A 83 8.71 -29.45 -16.96
N ASP A 84 8.47 -30.77 -16.96
CA ASP A 84 7.18 -31.38 -17.27
C ASP A 84 6.12 -31.18 -16.18
N VAL A 85 6.53 -30.86 -14.94
CA VAL A 85 5.60 -30.49 -13.85
C VAL A 85 4.98 -29.12 -14.09
N PHE A 86 5.69 -28.22 -14.77
CA PHE A 86 5.21 -26.89 -15.07
C PHE A 86 4.28 -26.93 -16.27
N ASP A 87 2.97 -26.95 -15.99
CA ASP A 87 1.94 -26.75 -17.00
C ASP A 87 2.00 -25.32 -17.60
N GLU A 88 1.10 -25.01 -18.55
CA GLU A 88 1.08 -23.69 -19.19
C GLU A 88 0.92 -22.54 -18.18
N ARG A 89 0.08 -22.73 -17.15
CA ARG A 89 -0.17 -21.74 -16.10
C ARG A 89 1.09 -21.49 -15.28
N LEU A 90 1.73 -22.54 -14.78
CA LEU A 90 2.94 -22.46 -13.96
C LEU A 90 4.11 -21.91 -14.76
N ARG A 91 4.27 -22.30 -16.03
CA ARG A 91 5.28 -21.71 -16.92
C ARG A 91 5.03 -20.21 -17.09
N HIS A 92 3.79 -19.83 -17.36
CA HIS A 92 3.44 -18.41 -17.48
C HIS A 92 3.81 -17.63 -16.21
N GLN A 93 3.43 -18.13 -15.03
CA GLN A 93 3.76 -17.48 -13.76
C GLN A 93 5.28 -17.41 -13.53
N LEU A 94 6.01 -18.51 -13.77
CA LEU A 94 7.47 -18.53 -13.64
C LEU A 94 8.14 -17.47 -14.53
N PHE A 95 7.81 -17.46 -15.82
CA PHE A 95 8.39 -16.48 -16.76
C PHE A 95 7.96 -15.05 -16.41
N TRP A 96 6.72 -14.84 -15.96
CA TRP A 96 6.26 -13.54 -15.46
C TRP A 96 7.08 -13.04 -14.27
N ARG A 97 7.53 -13.91 -13.37
CA ARG A 97 8.26 -13.51 -12.15
C ARG A 97 9.73 -13.10 -12.42
N PHE A 98 10.29 -13.33 -13.62
CA PHE A 98 11.64 -12.84 -13.97
C PHE A 98 11.77 -11.32 -13.82
N LYS A 99 10.76 -10.57 -14.28
CA LYS A 99 10.72 -9.10 -14.15
C LYS A 99 10.52 -8.65 -12.71
N TRP A 100 9.86 -9.45 -11.87
CA TRP A 100 9.72 -9.14 -10.44
C TRP A 100 11.07 -9.29 -9.72
N VAL A 101 11.88 -10.28 -10.10
CA VAL A 101 13.25 -10.38 -9.59
C VAL A 101 14.13 -9.24 -10.11
N ALA A 102 14.01 -8.85 -11.38
CA ALA A 102 14.72 -7.69 -11.91
C ALA A 102 14.39 -6.41 -11.12
N HIS A 103 13.11 -6.22 -10.79
CA HIS A 103 12.66 -5.15 -9.89
C HIS A 103 13.28 -5.29 -8.49
N ALA A 104 13.18 -6.45 -7.84
CA ALA A 104 13.68 -6.68 -6.49
C ALA A 104 15.20 -6.45 -6.38
N LEU A 105 15.99 -6.94 -7.33
CA LEU A 105 17.44 -6.71 -7.36
C LEU A 105 17.79 -5.23 -7.50
N ARG A 106 16.99 -4.47 -8.24
CA ARG A 106 17.18 -3.02 -8.40
C ARG A 106 16.91 -2.23 -7.12
N GLN A 107 16.06 -2.75 -6.23
CA GLN A 107 15.78 -2.14 -4.92
C GLN A 107 16.97 -2.21 -3.96
N LEU A 108 18.01 -2.99 -4.27
CA LEU A 108 19.11 -3.31 -3.34
C LEU A 108 20.44 -2.71 -3.81
N PRO A 109 21.06 -1.78 -3.06
CA PRO A 109 22.32 -1.17 -3.44
C PRO A 109 23.52 -2.12 -3.26
N GLU A 110 23.41 -3.13 -2.39
CA GLU A 110 24.45 -4.16 -2.18
C GLU A 110 24.61 -5.15 -3.35
N ILE A 111 23.61 -5.26 -4.24
CA ILE A 111 23.70 -6.15 -5.39
C ILE A 111 24.49 -5.45 -6.51
N PRO A 112 25.62 -6.00 -7.00
CA PRO A 112 26.43 -5.34 -8.02
C PRO A 112 25.66 -5.08 -9.32
N LEU A 113 25.93 -3.95 -9.98
CA LEU A 113 25.32 -3.63 -11.29
C LEU A 113 25.56 -4.71 -12.36
N ALA A 114 26.71 -5.39 -12.30
CA ALA A 114 27.01 -6.53 -13.16
C ALA A 114 26.01 -7.69 -12.98
N SER A 115 25.58 -7.97 -11.74
CA SER A 115 24.58 -8.99 -11.44
C SER A 115 23.19 -8.62 -11.98
N LEU A 116 22.82 -7.33 -11.96
CA LEU A 116 21.57 -6.87 -12.58
C LEU A 116 21.61 -7.07 -14.10
N ARG A 117 22.72 -6.71 -14.75
CA ARG A 117 22.90 -6.91 -16.20
C ARG A 117 22.93 -8.40 -16.58
N GLN A 118 23.57 -9.24 -15.74
CA GLN A 118 23.55 -10.69 -15.91
C GLN A 118 22.14 -11.25 -15.78
N TRP A 119 21.35 -10.80 -14.80
CA TRP A 119 19.95 -11.20 -14.65
C TRP A 119 19.10 -10.85 -15.87
N LEU A 120 19.26 -9.65 -16.42
CA LEU A 120 18.57 -9.27 -17.66
C LEU A 120 18.99 -10.14 -18.85
N THR A 121 20.27 -10.52 -18.91
CA THR A 121 20.78 -11.44 -19.95
C THR A 121 20.14 -12.81 -19.81
N GLU A 122 20.10 -13.37 -18.59
CA GLU A 122 19.43 -14.65 -18.30
C GLU A 122 17.94 -14.62 -18.69
N MET A 123 17.24 -13.54 -18.32
CA MET A 123 15.84 -13.33 -18.70
C MET A 123 15.66 -13.34 -20.22
N ARG A 124 16.51 -12.61 -20.97
CA ARG A 124 16.44 -12.58 -22.44
C ARG A 124 16.68 -13.96 -23.03
N ASP A 125 17.78 -14.61 -22.64
CA ASP A 125 18.22 -15.87 -23.24
C ASP A 125 17.17 -16.99 -22.97
N ARG A 126 16.54 -17.00 -21.78
CA ARG A 126 15.44 -17.92 -21.48
C ARG A 126 14.16 -17.58 -22.24
N TYR A 127 13.83 -16.30 -22.43
CA TYR A 127 12.69 -15.90 -23.24
C TYR A 127 12.88 -16.33 -24.70
N GLU A 128 14.06 -16.11 -25.28
CA GLU A 128 14.39 -16.55 -26.64
C GLU A 128 14.31 -18.07 -26.78
N LYS A 129 14.90 -18.82 -25.83
CA LYS A 129 14.85 -20.29 -25.81
C LYS A 129 13.41 -20.83 -25.75
N ALA A 130 12.51 -20.12 -25.08
CA ALA A 130 11.10 -20.49 -24.93
C ALA A 130 10.17 -19.87 -25.99
N ASP A 131 10.73 -19.21 -27.02
CA ASP A 131 9.98 -18.50 -28.07
C ASP A 131 8.97 -17.47 -27.51
N LEU A 132 9.39 -16.76 -26.47
CA LEU A 132 8.61 -15.73 -25.79
C LEU A 132 9.01 -14.34 -26.31
N GLY A 133 8.01 -13.47 -26.50
CA GLY A 133 8.28 -12.11 -26.97
C GLY A 133 9.10 -11.29 -25.96
N LEU A 134 10.06 -10.52 -26.47
CA LEU A 134 11.07 -9.82 -25.66
C LEU A 134 10.65 -8.44 -25.13
N GLN A 135 9.44 -7.98 -25.40
CA GLN A 135 8.97 -6.67 -24.92
C GLN A 135 9.20 -6.47 -23.40
N PRO A 136 8.94 -7.47 -22.52
CA PRO A 136 9.17 -7.29 -21.09
C PRO A 136 10.65 -7.13 -20.72
N TYR A 137 11.55 -7.81 -21.43
CA TYR A 137 13.00 -7.64 -21.27
C TYR A 137 13.41 -6.21 -21.58
N TYR A 138 12.94 -5.64 -22.69
CA TYR A 138 13.26 -4.25 -23.04
C TYR A 138 12.65 -3.25 -22.04
N GLY A 139 11.47 -3.54 -21.48
CA GLY A 139 10.91 -2.76 -20.37
C GLY A 139 11.83 -2.75 -19.15
N GLN A 140 12.37 -3.91 -18.75
CA GLN A 140 13.34 -4.01 -17.65
C GLN A 140 14.68 -3.34 -17.99
N ALA A 141 15.15 -3.44 -19.23
CA ALA A 141 16.36 -2.76 -19.69
C ALA A 141 16.22 -1.22 -19.62
N TYR A 142 15.07 -0.67 -20.06
CA TYR A 142 14.74 0.74 -19.90
C TYR A 142 14.70 1.14 -18.41
N GLN A 143 14.06 0.33 -17.57
CA GLN A 143 14.00 0.59 -16.12
C GLN A 143 15.37 0.57 -15.43
N LEU A 144 16.31 -0.26 -15.91
CA LEU A 144 17.69 -0.28 -15.44
C LEU A 144 18.44 0.97 -15.90
N ALA A 145 18.37 1.32 -17.20
CA ALA A 145 19.01 2.52 -17.74
C ALA A 145 18.53 3.78 -17.00
N ALA A 146 17.21 3.90 -16.80
CA ALA A 146 16.62 4.99 -16.05
C ALA A 146 17.05 5.00 -14.57
N HIS A 147 17.30 3.85 -13.97
CA HIS A 147 17.75 3.77 -12.59
C HIS A 147 19.22 4.19 -12.46
N VAL A 148 20.09 3.69 -13.34
CA VAL A 148 21.52 4.08 -13.37
C VAL A 148 21.68 5.56 -13.76
N GLY A 149 20.77 6.11 -14.57
CA GLY A 149 20.88 7.45 -15.14
C GLY A 149 21.70 7.49 -16.42
N GLU A 150 21.72 6.37 -17.15
CA GLU A 150 22.21 6.31 -18.53
C GLU A 150 21.21 7.01 -19.47
N ASP A 151 21.63 7.29 -20.72
CA ASP A 151 20.69 7.75 -21.75
C ASP A 151 19.62 6.67 -21.99
N THR A 152 18.36 7.04 -21.75
CA THR A 152 17.23 6.11 -21.84
C THR A 152 16.55 6.10 -23.20
N ALA A 153 16.89 7.00 -24.12
CA ALA A 153 16.16 7.18 -25.38
C ALA A 153 16.06 5.88 -26.19
N LEU A 154 17.20 5.26 -26.49
CA LEU A 154 17.23 4.00 -27.26
C LEU A 154 16.53 2.85 -26.52
N ALA A 155 16.75 2.73 -25.20
CA ALA A 155 16.13 1.67 -24.41
C ALA A 155 14.60 1.83 -24.34
N TYR A 156 14.11 3.07 -24.25
CA TYR A 156 12.69 3.41 -24.30
C TYR A 156 12.11 3.10 -25.68
N ASP A 157 12.75 3.53 -26.77
CA ASP A 157 12.28 3.28 -28.13
C ASP A 157 12.18 1.78 -28.43
N LEU A 158 13.19 1.00 -28.03
CA LEU A 158 13.19 -0.45 -28.19
C LEU A 158 12.06 -1.14 -27.42
N TRP A 159 11.67 -0.60 -26.26
CA TRP A 159 10.55 -1.10 -25.49
C TRP A 159 9.20 -0.64 -26.07
N ALA A 160 9.04 0.66 -26.31
CA ALA A 160 7.79 1.29 -26.73
C ALA A 160 7.37 0.91 -28.16
N ALA A 161 8.33 0.64 -29.05
CA ALA A 161 8.05 0.22 -30.42
C ALA A 161 7.68 -1.27 -30.55
N ARG A 162 7.82 -2.07 -29.48
CA ARG A 162 7.49 -3.50 -29.51
C ARG A 162 6.04 -3.75 -29.13
N ALA A 163 5.42 -4.67 -29.85
CA ALA A 163 4.10 -5.16 -29.51
C ALA A 163 4.10 -5.80 -28.12
N ARG A 164 3.00 -5.60 -27.38
CA ARG A 164 2.77 -6.27 -26.11
C ARG A 164 2.68 -7.77 -26.31
N THR A 165 3.02 -8.50 -25.26
CA THR A 165 3.04 -9.96 -25.20
C THR A 165 2.21 -10.41 -24.00
N ARG A 166 1.92 -11.70 -23.89
CA ARG A 166 1.29 -12.26 -22.68
C ARG A 166 2.12 -12.05 -21.40
N LEU A 167 3.41 -11.73 -21.52
CA LEU A 167 4.31 -11.47 -20.38
C LEU A 167 4.57 -9.98 -20.13
N SER A 168 3.98 -9.09 -20.94
CA SER A 168 4.06 -7.63 -20.75
C SER A 168 3.47 -7.25 -19.40
N ASP A 169 3.95 -6.16 -18.81
CA ASP A 169 3.36 -5.67 -17.57
C ASP A 169 1.88 -5.29 -17.77
N CYS A 170 1.16 -5.15 -16.65
CA CYS A 170 -0.22 -4.68 -16.68
C CYS A 170 -0.31 -3.34 -17.44
N GLU A 171 -1.43 -3.06 -18.12
CA GLU A 171 -1.55 -1.84 -18.94
C GLU A 171 -1.25 -0.59 -18.11
N ALA A 172 -1.87 -0.47 -16.94
CA ALA A 172 -1.67 0.64 -16.02
C ALA A 172 -0.20 0.82 -15.60
N CYS A 173 0.50 -0.30 -15.37
CA CYS A 173 1.90 -0.34 -14.97
C CYS A 173 2.82 0.18 -16.08
N GLU A 174 2.56 -0.18 -17.34
CA GLU A 174 3.31 0.33 -18.50
C GLU A 174 2.97 1.79 -18.78
N THR A 175 1.70 2.18 -18.67
CA THR A 175 1.23 3.56 -18.80
C THR A 175 1.98 4.48 -17.82
N CYS A 176 2.06 4.08 -16.54
CA CYS A 176 2.84 4.79 -15.54
C CYS A 176 4.33 4.89 -15.90
N GLN A 177 4.95 3.81 -16.38
CA GLN A 177 6.35 3.80 -16.80
C GLN A 177 6.63 4.71 -18.01
N ARG A 178 5.71 4.77 -18.97
CA ARG A 178 5.78 5.66 -20.14
C ARG A 178 5.61 7.11 -19.72
N ALA A 179 4.64 7.43 -18.88
CA ALA A 179 4.47 8.79 -18.38
C ALA A 179 5.71 9.27 -17.60
N ARG A 180 6.34 8.40 -16.82
CA ARG A 180 7.62 8.69 -16.14
C ARG A 180 8.78 8.98 -17.10
N HIS A 181 8.76 8.44 -18.33
CA HIS A 181 9.74 8.84 -19.36
C HIS A 181 9.59 10.33 -19.69
N HIS A 182 8.36 10.77 -19.98
CA HIS A 182 8.05 12.18 -20.25
C HIS A 182 8.39 13.10 -19.07
N LEU A 183 8.08 12.67 -17.84
CA LEU A 183 8.45 13.44 -16.63
C LEU A 183 9.97 13.64 -16.51
N ARG A 184 10.78 12.61 -16.82
CA ARG A 184 12.24 12.74 -16.81
C ARG A 184 12.76 13.67 -17.90
N ALA A 185 12.04 13.78 -19.02
CA ALA A 185 12.33 14.73 -20.09
C ALA A 185 11.80 16.16 -19.82
N GLY A 186 11.12 16.38 -18.69
CA GLY A 186 10.50 17.67 -18.35
C GLY A 186 9.20 17.97 -19.11
N ASP A 187 8.62 16.98 -19.81
CA ASP A 187 7.38 17.12 -20.57
C ASP A 187 6.16 16.78 -19.71
N ASP A 188 5.78 17.71 -18.83
CA ASP A 188 4.64 17.54 -17.92
C ASP A 188 3.33 17.28 -18.68
N LYS A 189 3.06 18.04 -19.76
CA LYS A 189 1.84 17.89 -20.55
C LYS A 189 1.79 16.56 -21.28
N GLY A 190 2.92 16.09 -21.81
CA GLY A 190 3.03 14.75 -22.38
C GLY A 190 2.78 13.66 -21.35
N ALA A 191 3.41 13.77 -20.18
CA ALA A 191 3.20 12.81 -19.10
C ALA A 191 1.74 12.72 -18.66
N LEU A 192 1.06 13.85 -18.47
CA LEU A 192 -0.36 13.89 -18.08
C LEU A 192 -1.27 13.26 -19.14
N ARG A 193 -1.03 13.51 -20.43
CA ARG A 193 -1.76 12.82 -21.51
C ARG A 193 -1.56 11.31 -21.48
N VAL A 194 -0.35 10.85 -21.17
CA VAL A 194 -0.08 9.42 -21.06
C VAL A 194 -0.76 8.82 -19.83
N PHE A 195 -0.78 9.52 -18.69
CA PHE A 195 -1.44 9.04 -17.47
C PHE A 195 -2.97 8.93 -17.58
N GLU A 196 -3.60 9.63 -18.53
CA GLU A 196 -5.06 9.79 -18.60
C GLU A 196 -5.86 8.48 -18.50
N PRO A 197 -5.52 7.37 -19.20
CA PRO A 197 -6.27 6.12 -19.07
C PRO A 197 -6.31 5.58 -17.63
N VAL A 198 -5.20 5.69 -16.89
CA VAL A 198 -5.10 5.23 -15.50
C VAL A 198 -5.83 6.20 -14.57
N LEU A 199 -5.65 7.50 -14.74
CA LEU A 199 -6.28 8.52 -13.89
C LEU A 199 -7.81 8.61 -14.12
N ALA A 200 -8.28 8.23 -15.29
CA ALA A 200 -9.71 8.10 -15.61
C ALA A 200 -10.30 6.73 -15.21
N GLY A 201 -9.51 5.84 -14.59
CA GLY A 201 -9.97 4.53 -14.11
C GLY A 201 -10.20 3.49 -15.21
N LYS A 202 -9.76 3.73 -16.45
CA LYS A 202 -9.88 2.76 -17.56
C LYS A 202 -8.88 1.62 -17.45
N GLU A 203 -7.76 1.87 -16.78
CA GLU A 203 -6.70 0.91 -16.51
C GLU A 203 -6.38 0.93 -15.02
N SER A 204 -6.34 -0.24 -14.37
CA SER A 204 -6.00 -0.35 -12.95
C SER A 204 -5.25 -1.65 -12.63
N CYS A 205 -4.61 -1.68 -11.47
CA CYS A 205 -4.06 -2.89 -10.88
C CYS A 205 -4.02 -2.75 -9.36
N LYS A 206 -3.25 -3.57 -8.67
CA LYS A 206 -3.11 -3.48 -7.22
C LYS A 206 -2.53 -2.16 -6.72
N GLU A 207 -1.59 -1.57 -7.47
CA GLU A 207 -0.84 -0.37 -7.09
C GLU A 207 -1.26 0.86 -7.92
N GLU A 208 -1.92 0.66 -9.06
CA GLU A 208 -2.43 1.70 -9.94
C GLU A 208 -3.95 1.82 -9.75
N PRO A 209 -4.49 3.03 -9.57
CA PRO A 209 -3.93 4.31 -9.99
C PRO A 209 -3.10 5.06 -8.94
N ALA A 210 -2.95 4.54 -7.71
CA ALA A 210 -2.32 5.26 -6.60
C ALA A 210 -0.89 5.74 -6.94
N ARG A 211 -0.09 4.88 -7.58
CA ARG A 211 1.25 5.24 -8.05
C ARG A 211 1.21 6.34 -9.11
N SER A 212 0.43 6.19 -10.19
CA SER A 212 0.28 7.23 -11.23
C SER A 212 -0.22 8.56 -10.66
N ALA A 213 -1.21 8.52 -9.76
CA ALA A 213 -1.73 9.70 -9.09
C ALA A 213 -0.63 10.46 -8.33
N SER A 214 0.22 9.75 -7.58
CA SER A 214 1.34 10.36 -6.85
C SER A 214 2.37 11.06 -7.75
N TYR A 215 2.58 10.55 -8.97
CA TYR A 215 3.48 11.17 -9.95
C TYR A 215 2.85 12.37 -10.68
N ALA A 216 1.53 12.35 -10.88
CA ALA A 216 0.80 13.39 -11.59
C ALA A 216 0.61 14.68 -10.78
N LEU A 217 0.75 14.64 -9.45
CA LEU A 217 0.48 15.78 -8.55
C LEU A 217 1.23 17.06 -8.95
N LEU A 218 2.56 17.03 -8.98
CA LEU A 218 3.35 18.24 -9.28
C LEU A 218 3.26 18.68 -10.74
N PRO A 219 3.24 17.79 -11.75
CA PRO A 219 2.91 18.15 -13.12
C PRO A 219 1.58 18.92 -13.24
N LEU A 220 0.51 18.45 -12.60
CA LEU A 220 -0.79 19.14 -12.60
C LEU A 220 -0.70 20.55 -12.02
N LEU A 221 0.02 20.71 -10.91
CA LEU A 221 0.27 22.05 -10.34
C LEU A 221 1.02 22.96 -11.31
N ARG A 222 2.07 22.45 -11.97
CA ARG A 222 2.87 23.22 -12.93
C ARG A 222 2.11 23.55 -14.22
N THR A 223 1.12 22.75 -14.62
CA THR A 223 0.26 23.03 -15.78
C THR A 223 -0.98 23.86 -15.45
N GLY A 224 -1.27 24.08 -14.17
CA GLY A 224 -2.39 24.91 -13.69
C GLY A 224 -3.66 24.12 -13.33
N ASP A 225 -3.64 22.80 -13.39
CA ASP A 225 -4.78 21.92 -13.11
C ASP A 225 -4.89 21.62 -11.60
N ILE A 226 -5.02 22.69 -10.81
CA ILE A 226 -4.92 22.64 -9.34
C ILE A 226 -6.02 21.76 -8.71
N ASP A 227 -7.26 21.88 -9.17
CA ASP A 227 -8.38 21.11 -8.63
C ASP A 227 -8.19 19.60 -8.84
N ARG A 228 -7.67 19.21 -10.01
CA ARG A 228 -7.35 17.82 -10.30
C ARG A 228 -6.19 17.31 -9.45
N ALA A 229 -5.17 18.14 -9.21
CA ALA A 229 -4.08 17.79 -8.30
C ALA A 229 -4.59 17.55 -6.88
N ARG A 230 -5.51 18.39 -6.40
CA ARG A 230 -6.17 18.22 -5.10
C ARG A 230 -6.96 16.91 -5.03
N GLU A 231 -7.80 16.63 -6.03
CA GLU A 231 -8.59 15.40 -6.08
C GLU A 231 -7.70 14.16 -6.00
N LEU A 232 -6.66 14.10 -6.86
CA LEU A 232 -5.72 12.99 -6.88
C LEU A 232 -4.89 12.88 -5.60
N HIS A 233 -4.56 14.00 -4.95
CA HIS A 233 -3.92 13.96 -3.64
C HIS A 233 -4.81 13.26 -2.62
N LEU A 234 -6.10 13.62 -2.56
CA LEU A 234 -7.04 13.09 -1.57
C LEU A 234 -7.37 11.60 -1.81
N THR A 235 -7.59 11.20 -3.05
CA THR A 235 -7.91 9.80 -3.39
C THR A 235 -6.66 8.92 -3.40
N GLY A 236 -5.58 9.38 -4.04
CA GLY A 236 -4.31 8.66 -4.14
C GLY A 236 -3.66 8.40 -2.77
N TYR A 237 -3.66 9.40 -1.88
CA TYR A 237 -3.09 9.23 -0.54
C TYR A 237 -3.82 8.14 0.26
N ARG A 238 -5.16 8.11 0.20
CA ARG A 238 -5.95 7.09 0.91
C ARG A 238 -5.62 5.68 0.43
N ALA A 239 -5.28 5.51 -0.85
CA ALA A 239 -4.94 4.23 -1.43
C ALA A 239 -3.52 3.74 -1.05
N CYS A 240 -2.59 4.63 -0.68
CA CYS A 240 -1.22 4.27 -0.34
C CYS A 240 -0.86 4.40 1.16
N ARG A 241 -1.68 5.07 1.98
CA ARG A 241 -1.37 5.29 3.40
C ARG A 241 -1.13 3.98 4.15
N ARG A 242 -0.14 3.97 5.04
CA ARG A 242 0.28 2.86 5.91
C ARG A 242 0.70 1.58 5.17
N ASN A 243 0.92 1.64 3.86
CA ASN A 243 1.34 0.50 3.07
C ASN A 243 2.87 0.56 2.81
N PRO A 244 3.68 -0.36 3.38
CA PRO A 244 5.13 -0.39 3.17
C PRO A 244 5.56 -0.43 1.70
N SER A 245 4.83 -1.19 0.86
CA SER A 245 5.12 -1.29 -0.58
C SER A 245 4.85 -0.01 -1.37
N MET A 246 4.13 0.95 -0.77
CA MET A 246 3.77 2.23 -1.40
C MET A 246 4.34 3.43 -0.63
N SER A 247 5.45 3.20 0.10
CA SER A 247 6.09 4.23 0.93
C SER A 247 6.64 5.40 0.10
N GLU A 248 7.09 5.15 -1.13
CA GLU A 248 7.55 6.21 -2.03
C GLU A 248 6.39 7.13 -2.44
N GLU A 249 5.21 6.57 -2.73
CA GLU A 249 3.98 7.31 -3.04
C GLU A 249 3.57 8.18 -1.85
N VAL A 250 3.57 7.62 -0.63
CA VAL A 250 3.34 8.40 0.61
C VAL A 250 4.33 9.57 0.69
N GLY A 251 5.62 9.33 0.42
CA GLY A 251 6.64 10.38 0.35
C GLY A 251 6.31 11.50 -0.64
N ARG A 252 5.76 11.18 -1.82
CA ARG A 252 5.32 12.21 -2.80
C ARG A 252 4.11 12.99 -2.32
N HIS A 253 3.19 12.38 -1.57
CA HIS A 253 2.07 13.11 -0.96
C HIS A 253 2.54 14.06 0.16
N LEU A 254 3.55 13.68 0.94
CA LEU A 254 4.18 14.57 1.93
C LEU A 254 4.90 15.76 1.26
N GLU A 255 5.64 15.48 0.18
CA GLU A 255 6.25 16.52 -0.65
C GLU A 255 5.20 17.46 -1.25
N PHE A 256 4.08 16.93 -1.74
CA PHE A 256 2.98 17.75 -2.23
C PHE A 256 2.44 18.69 -1.15
N CYS A 257 2.26 18.23 0.09
CA CYS A 257 1.84 19.08 1.20
C CYS A 257 2.84 20.22 1.46
N ALA A 258 4.13 19.92 1.42
CA ALA A 258 5.20 20.90 1.61
C ALA A 258 5.23 21.98 0.51
N LEU A 259 4.88 21.62 -0.71
CA LEU A 259 4.94 22.50 -1.88
C LEU A 259 3.62 23.26 -2.15
N THR A 260 2.59 23.07 -1.32
CA THR A 260 1.25 23.66 -1.52
C THR A 260 0.71 24.44 -0.32
N GLY A 261 1.57 24.79 0.64
CA GLY A 261 1.16 25.49 1.86
C GLY A 261 0.31 24.64 2.81
N ASN A 262 0.55 23.32 2.82
CA ASN A 262 -0.18 22.34 3.61
C ASN A 262 0.74 21.63 4.62
N GLU A 263 1.71 22.35 5.18
CA GLU A 263 2.76 21.81 6.05
C GLU A 263 2.18 21.13 7.30
N ALA A 264 1.21 21.74 7.97
CA ALA A 264 0.56 21.16 9.14
C ALA A 264 -0.16 19.85 8.80
N ARG A 265 -0.87 19.81 7.66
CA ARG A 265 -1.47 18.57 7.16
C ARG A 265 -0.42 17.53 6.84
N GLY A 266 0.70 17.93 6.24
CA GLY A 266 1.84 17.05 5.98
C GLY A 266 2.37 16.39 7.26
N LEU A 267 2.49 17.13 8.37
CA LEU A 267 2.91 16.55 9.66
C LEU A 267 1.90 15.54 10.21
N GLU A 268 0.60 15.76 10.00
CA GLU A 268 -0.44 14.78 10.35
C GLU A 268 -0.31 13.51 9.52
N LEU A 269 -0.09 13.64 8.20
CA LEU A 269 0.12 12.49 7.32
C LEU A 269 1.40 11.74 7.70
N LEU A 270 2.48 12.44 8.06
CA LEU A 270 3.71 11.83 8.56
C LEU A 270 3.45 11.02 9.83
N ALA A 271 2.67 11.57 10.77
CA ALA A 271 2.27 10.85 11.99
C ALA A 271 1.42 9.62 11.70
N GLU A 272 0.51 9.70 10.74
CA GLU A 272 -0.31 8.55 10.31
C GLU A 272 0.51 7.42 9.70
N ASN A 273 1.67 7.73 9.11
CA ASN A 273 2.56 6.79 8.41
C ASN A 273 3.85 6.48 9.17
N ARG A 274 3.87 6.72 10.50
CA ARG A 274 5.07 6.51 11.32
C ARG A 274 5.62 5.08 11.22
N ASN A 275 4.76 4.07 11.04
CA ASN A 275 5.16 2.67 10.90
C ASN A 275 6.12 2.44 9.72
N LEU A 276 6.04 3.25 8.66
CA LEU A 276 6.89 3.10 7.47
C LEU A 276 8.38 3.33 7.74
N PHE A 277 8.75 4.03 8.81
CA PHE A 277 10.15 4.17 9.21
C PHE A 277 10.80 2.84 9.59
N ASP A 278 10.01 1.92 10.16
CA ASP A 278 10.48 0.65 10.71
C ASP A 278 10.09 -0.56 9.81
N GLU A 279 9.02 -0.46 9.01
CA GLU A 279 8.48 -1.57 8.21
C GLU A 279 8.98 -1.64 6.75
N VAL A 280 9.58 -0.57 6.23
CA VAL A 280 10.07 -0.54 4.83
C VAL A 280 11.47 -1.14 4.76
N ASP A 281 11.54 -2.41 4.35
CA ASP A 281 12.81 -3.12 4.17
C ASP A 281 13.52 -2.81 2.84
N SER A 282 12.82 -2.19 1.89
CA SER A 282 13.33 -1.84 0.56
C SER A 282 14.17 -0.53 0.59
N PRO A 283 15.50 -0.58 0.35
CA PRO A 283 16.36 0.61 0.42
C PRO A 283 15.99 1.73 -0.55
N LEU A 284 15.58 1.41 -1.77
CA LEU A 284 15.25 2.43 -2.76
C LEU A 284 13.86 3.04 -2.49
N ASP A 285 12.87 2.26 -2.04
CA ASP A 285 11.58 2.81 -1.62
C ASP A 285 11.74 3.66 -0.35
N GLN A 286 12.58 3.21 0.60
CA GLN A 286 12.95 3.98 1.79
C GLN A 286 13.63 5.30 1.42
N LEU A 287 14.58 5.32 0.46
CA LEU A 287 15.18 6.56 -0.04
C LEU A 287 14.11 7.51 -0.59
N GLY A 288 13.17 7.00 -1.37
CA GLY A 288 12.08 7.76 -1.96
C GLY A 288 11.13 8.37 -0.92
N PHE A 289 10.74 7.58 0.09
CA PHE A 289 9.96 8.00 1.26
C PHE A 289 10.68 9.08 2.07
N LEU A 290 11.92 8.80 2.50
CA LEU A 290 12.73 9.71 3.32
C LEU A 290 12.98 11.05 2.62
N THR A 291 13.19 11.04 1.30
CA THR A 291 13.32 12.29 0.53
C THR A 291 12.04 13.14 0.61
N GLY A 292 10.86 12.53 0.53
CA GLY A 292 9.59 13.26 0.65
C GLY A 292 9.35 13.80 2.06
N VAL A 293 9.68 13.00 3.09
CA VAL A 293 9.67 13.43 4.49
C VAL A 293 10.59 14.63 4.70
N GLU A 294 11.80 14.59 4.15
CA GLU A 294 12.77 15.67 4.30
C GLU A 294 12.33 16.96 3.63
N VAL A 295 11.74 16.91 2.44
CA VAL A 295 11.16 18.11 1.80
C VAL A 295 10.14 18.78 2.73
N LEU A 296 9.26 17.98 3.36
CA LEU A 296 8.29 18.49 4.33
C LEU A 296 8.97 19.10 5.56
N LEU A 297 9.90 18.39 6.20
CA LEU A 297 10.54 18.86 7.42
C LEU A 297 11.44 20.09 7.17
N GLN A 298 12.16 20.12 6.05
CA GLN A 298 12.94 21.28 5.60
C GLN A 298 12.03 22.49 5.40
N ARG A 299 10.85 22.30 4.81
CA ARG A 299 9.87 23.39 4.65
C ARG A 299 9.36 23.91 5.99
N VAL A 300 8.97 23.03 6.91
CA VAL A 300 8.50 23.40 8.25
C VAL A 300 9.59 24.14 9.03
N GLU A 301 10.83 23.66 8.98
CA GLU A 301 11.97 24.32 9.62
C GLU A 301 12.26 25.70 9.00
N ALA A 302 12.20 25.83 7.68
CA ALA A 302 12.38 27.11 6.98
C ALA A 302 11.30 28.15 7.34
N LEU A 303 10.12 27.70 7.78
CA LEU A 303 9.06 28.56 8.31
C LEU A 303 9.25 28.92 9.80
N GLY A 304 10.35 28.49 10.43
CA GLY A 304 10.67 28.81 11.83
C GLY A 304 10.13 27.80 12.85
N HIS A 305 9.59 26.66 12.41
CA HIS A 305 8.92 25.67 13.25
C HIS A 305 9.77 24.41 13.53
N GLY A 306 11.10 24.54 13.54
CA GLY A 306 12.04 23.43 13.74
C GLY A 306 11.87 22.69 15.09
N GLU A 307 11.38 23.36 16.12
CA GLU A 307 11.17 22.78 17.45
C GLU A 307 9.82 22.08 17.62
N LEU A 308 8.95 22.08 16.60
CA LEU A 308 7.68 21.36 16.69
C LEU A 308 7.89 19.86 16.88
N PRO A 309 7.06 19.17 17.68
CA PRO A 309 7.07 17.72 17.75
C PRO A 309 6.81 17.10 16.37
N ALA A 310 7.58 16.08 16.02
CA ALA A 310 7.40 15.31 14.79
C ALA A 310 7.31 13.81 15.11
N ALA A 311 6.48 13.10 14.35
CA ALA A 311 6.41 11.65 14.43
C ALA A 311 7.55 11.04 13.59
N GLY A 312 8.62 10.64 14.28
CA GLY A 312 9.77 9.96 13.68
C GLY A 312 9.90 8.50 14.12
N TYR A 313 11.11 7.95 13.98
CA TYR A 313 11.49 6.61 14.44
C TYR A 313 11.02 6.32 15.88
N THR A 314 10.75 5.06 16.16
CA THR A 314 10.38 4.59 17.50
C THR A 314 11.54 4.73 18.49
N GLY A 315 11.24 4.77 19.80
CA GLY A 315 12.26 4.79 20.86
C GLY A 315 12.70 6.16 21.38
N ARG A 316 12.29 7.29 20.76
CA ARG A 316 12.50 8.64 21.31
C ARG A 316 11.47 9.65 20.80
N ALA A 317 11.41 10.80 21.46
CA ALA A 317 10.73 11.99 20.95
C ALA A 317 11.62 12.70 19.91
N TRP A 318 10.97 13.29 18.91
CA TRP A 318 11.61 14.03 17.83
C TRP A 318 11.02 15.43 17.71
N THR A 319 11.89 16.41 17.45
CA THR A 319 11.48 17.69 16.87
C THR A 319 11.60 17.61 15.34
N VAL A 320 10.97 18.53 14.63
CA VAL A 320 11.10 18.65 13.17
C VAL A 320 12.57 18.74 12.75
N ALA A 321 13.35 19.61 13.39
CA ALA A 321 14.76 19.80 13.07
C ALA A 321 15.60 18.55 13.37
N ALA A 322 15.37 17.89 14.51
CA ALA A 322 16.08 16.67 14.87
C ALA A 322 15.74 15.50 13.92
N LEU A 323 14.45 15.36 13.54
CA LEU A 323 14.03 14.33 12.59
C LEU A 323 14.57 14.61 11.19
N ARG A 324 14.57 15.87 10.75
CA ARG A 324 15.15 16.26 9.46
C ARG A 324 16.61 15.85 9.37
N ALA A 325 17.41 16.14 10.40
CA ALA A 325 18.83 15.77 10.42
C ALA A 325 19.05 14.24 10.35
N GLU A 326 18.25 13.46 11.07
CA GLU A 326 18.30 11.99 11.03
C GLU A 326 17.92 11.44 9.65
N VAL A 327 16.80 11.93 9.10
CA VAL A 327 16.28 11.54 7.79
C VAL A 327 17.28 11.91 6.69
N GLN A 328 17.86 13.10 6.76
CA GLN A 328 18.89 13.57 5.83
C GLN A 328 20.08 12.61 5.82
N GLY A 329 20.65 12.30 7.00
CA GLY A 329 21.82 11.41 7.09
C GLY A 329 21.56 10.02 6.51
N ARG A 330 20.38 9.45 6.77
CA ARG A 330 19.99 8.13 6.23
C ARG A 330 19.72 8.16 4.72
N ALA A 331 19.04 9.20 4.24
CA ALA A 331 18.74 9.34 2.82
C ALA A 331 20.03 9.60 2.01
N ASP A 332 20.95 10.39 2.54
CA ASP A 332 22.28 10.62 1.94
C ASP A 332 23.10 9.33 1.86
N ASP A 333 23.12 8.50 2.93
CA ASP A 333 23.77 7.18 2.89
C ASP A 333 23.17 6.26 1.82
N LEU A 334 21.84 6.15 1.77
CA LEU A 334 21.15 5.33 0.77
C LEU A 334 21.46 5.79 -0.66
N ALA A 335 21.35 7.10 -0.92
CA ALA A 335 21.68 7.67 -2.23
C ALA A 335 23.14 7.38 -2.61
N ALA A 336 24.08 7.61 -1.70
CA ALA A 336 25.50 7.35 -1.92
C ALA A 336 25.80 5.88 -2.22
N ARG A 337 25.11 4.92 -1.57
CA ARG A 337 25.27 3.49 -1.85
C ARG A 337 24.79 3.11 -3.24
N PHE A 338 23.65 3.62 -3.70
CA PHE A 338 23.18 3.38 -5.07
C PHE A 338 24.10 4.03 -6.11
N ASP A 339 24.54 5.26 -5.86
CA ASP A 339 25.44 5.99 -6.74
C ASP A 339 26.81 5.31 -6.84
N ALA A 340 27.35 4.80 -5.73
CA ALA A 340 28.55 3.98 -5.72
C ALA A 340 28.38 2.68 -6.52
N ARG A 341 27.25 1.98 -6.36
CA ARG A 341 26.92 0.77 -7.13
C ARG A 341 26.82 1.05 -8.64
N ASN A 342 26.29 2.22 -9.00
CA ASN A 342 26.03 2.62 -10.37
C ASN A 342 27.23 3.31 -11.06
N ALA A 343 28.21 3.78 -10.27
CA ALA A 343 29.26 4.68 -10.72
C ALA A 343 28.71 5.98 -11.37
N THR A 344 27.66 6.54 -10.78
CA THR A 344 26.96 7.77 -11.21
C THR A 344 26.60 8.63 -10.01
N THR A 345 26.04 9.83 -10.21
CA THR A 345 25.46 10.68 -9.14
C THR A 345 23.93 10.77 -9.20
N THR A 346 23.30 9.91 -10.01
CA THR A 346 21.89 9.95 -10.38
C THR A 346 20.94 10.01 -9.20
N HIS A 347 21.18 9.26 -8.13
CA HIS A 347 20.29 9.22 -6.97
C HIS A 347 20.44 10.47 -6.11
N ALA A 348 21.68 10.90 -5.84
CA ALA A 348 21.95 12.15 -5.14
C ALA A 348 21.41 13.37 -5.92
N ASP A 349 21.59 13.41 -7.23
CA ASP A 349 21.10 14.50 -8.10
C ASP A 349 19.58 14.58 -8.11
N ARG A 350 18.88 13.44 -8.20
CA ARG A 350 17.41 13.39 -8.12
C ARG A 350 16.89 13.85 -6.77
N ARG A 351 17.56 13.44 -5.69
CA ARG A 351 17.20 13.86 -4.33
C ARG A 351 17.38 15.37 -4.17
N ARG A 352 18.54 15.90 -4.55
CA ARG A 352 18.83 17.34 -4.56
C ARG A 352 17.79 18.13 -5.39
N ALA A 353 17.45 17.65 -6.59
CA ALA A 353 16.42 18.28 -7.41
C ALA A 353 15.01 18.28 -6.80
N ARG A 354 14.71 17.41 -5.84
CA ARG A 354 13.47 17.46 -5.05
C ARG A 354 13.59 18.44 -3.87
N LEU A 355 14.72 18.44 -3.18
CA LEU A 355 14.99 19.33 -2.03
C LEU A 355 15.13 20.82 -2.43
N ASP A 356 15.59 21.09 -3.64
CA ASP A 356 15.76 22.46 -4.17
C ASP A 356 14.45 23.07 -4.69
N ARG A 357 13.33 22.34 -4.64
CA ARG A 357 12.03 22.83 -5.14
C ARG A 357 11.49 23.93 -4.23
N ALA A 358 11.22 25.09 -4.83
CA ALA A 358 10.44 26.12 -4.18
C ALA A 358 8.96 25.70 -4.09
N PRO A 359 8.21 26.18 -3.07
CA PRO A 359 6.76 26.00 -3.01
C PRO A 359 6.08 26.46 -4.30
N LEU A 360 5.13 25.67 -4.80
CA LEU A 360 4.40 25.94 -6.03
C LEU A 360 3.14 26.77 -5.79
N LEU A 361 2.55 26.66 -4.59
CA LEU A 361 1.40 27.45 -4.15
C LEU A 361 1.66 27.96 -2.73
N GLU A 362 1.14 29.15 -2.42
CA GLU A 362 1.15 29.68 -1.04
C GLU A 362 0.16 28.93 -0.15
N LYS A 363 -1.00 28.55 -0.69
CA LYS A 363 -2.04 27.80 0.01
C LYS A 363 -2.93 27.04 -0.97
N LEU A 364 -3.26 25.80 -0.63
CA LEU A 364 -4.25 24.99 -1.31
C LEU A 364 -5.22 24.41 -0.26
N GLU A 365 -6.51 24.70 -0.38
CA GLU A 365 -7.50 24.19 0.56
C GLU A 365 -7.66 22.68 0.36
N LEU A 366 -7.20 21.84 1.29
CA LEU A 366 -7.38 20.39 1.25
C LEU A 366 -8.61 19.93 2.05
N THR A 367 -8.86 20.58 3.20
CA THR A 367 -9.93 20.26 4.14
C THR A 367 -10.87 21.45 4.35
N LEU A 368 -12.05 21.22 4.94
CA LEU A 368 -12.98 22.31 5.30
C LEU A 368 -12.45 23.17 6.46
N ARG A 369 -11.55 22.62 7.27
CA ARG A 369 -10.84 23.32 8.34
C ARG A 369 -9.35 23.09 8.15
N THR A 370 -8.68 24.10 7.64
CA THR A 370 -7.23 24.13 7.47
C THR A 370 -6.59 24.42 8.82
N ARG A 371 -5.70 23.52 9.26
CA ARG A 371 -4.92 23.72 10.48
C ARG A 371 -3.62 24.42 10.14
N GLU A 372 -3.23 25.37 10.96
CA GLU A 372 -1.98 26.13 10.80
C GLU A 372 -0.88 25.55 11.68
N LEU A 373 0.39 25.77 11.32
CA LEU A 373 1.54 25.31 12.12
C LEU A 373 1.54 25.92 13.53
N ASP A 374 1.05 27.16 13.70
CA ASP A 374 0.88 27.79 15.02
C ASP A 374 -0.13 27.04 15.90
N GLU A 375 -1.19 26.47 15.32
CA GLU A 375 -2.14 25.65 16.06
C GLU A 375 -1.51 24.31 16.48
N VAL A 376 -0.63 23.75 15.65
CA VAL A 376 0.18 22.57 16.00
C VAL A 376 1.17 22.91 17.11
N ALA A 377 1.76 24.11 17.10
CA ALA A 377 2.67 24.60 18.15
C ALA A 377 1.97 24.78 19.50
N GLN A 378 0.76 25.35 19.48
CA GLN A 378 -0.04 25.58 20.68
C GLN A 378 -0.61 24.28 21.26
N ALA A 379 -0.79 23.26 20.42
CA ALA A 379 -0.96 21.88 20.85
C ALA A 379 0.39 21.28 21.35
N ALA A 380 1.04 21.97 22.29
CA ALA A 380 2.25 21.48 22.96
C ALA A 380 1.99 20.11 23.61
N PRO A 381 3.02 19.24 23.69
CA PRO A 381 2.81 17.82 23.84
C PRO A 381 2.21 17.51 25.20
N VAL A 382 1.00 16.96 25.22
CA VAL A 382 0.67 16.00 26.27
C VAL A 382 1.79 14.97 26.21
N ALA A 383 2.50 14.80 27.33
CA ALA A 383 3.60 13.85 27.48
C ALA A 383 3.28 12.57 26.70
N ALA A 384 4.23 12.09 25.90
CA ALA A 384 4.09 10.87 25.12
C ALA A 384 3.30 9.86 25.96
N PRO A 385 2.12 9.40 25.49
CA PRO A 385 1.45 8.34 26.20
C PRO A 385 2.50 7.24 26.31
N THR A 386 2.86 6.87 27.55
CA THR A 386 3.31 5.52 27.83
C THR A 386 2.44 4.63 26.97
N ALA A 387 3.07 3.86 26.06
CA ALA A 387 2.40 3.02 25.08
C ALA A 387 1.07 2.57 25.69
N PRO A 388 -0.09 2.97 25.14
CA PRO A 388 -1.33 2.55 25.75
C PRO A 388 -1.23 1.05 25.80
N VAL A 389 -1.19 0.51 27.02
CA VAL A 389 -1.65 -0.85 27.27
C VAL A 389 -2.97 -0.86 26.52
N ALA A 390 -3.04 -1.63 25.42
CA ALA A 390 -4.24 -1.71 24.60
C ALA A 390 -5.40 -1.74 25.58
N PRO A 391 -6.29 -0.73 25.60
CA PRO A 391 -7.32 -0.66 26.63
C PRO A 391 -8.02 -2.00 26.56
N ALA A 392 -7.90 -2.78 27.64
CA ALA A 392 -8.34 -4.15 27.64
C ALA A 392 -9.80 -4.13 27.17
N VAL A 393 -10.11 -4.91 26.13
CA VAL A 393 -11.49 -5.08 25.68
C VAL A 393 -12.30 -5.39 26.93
N PRO A 394 -13.31 -4.58 27.30
CA PRO A 394 -13.97 -4.73 28.58
C PRO A 394 -14.44 -6.17 28.81
N GLU A 395 -14.10 -6.74 29.97
CA GLU A 395 -14.49 -8.12 30.29
C GLU A 395 -16.00 -8.22 30.59
N SER A 396 -16.61 -7.12 31.05
CA SER A 396 -18.04 -7.07 31.33
C SER A 396 -18.85 -6.81 30.06
N LEU A 397 -19.87 -7.63 29.82
CA LEU A 397 -20.73 -7.54 28.63
C LEU A 397 -21.45 -6.18 28.50
N PRO A 398 -22.01 -5.57 29.57
CA PRO A 398 -22.66 -4.27 29.45
C PRO A 398 -21.69 -3.15 29.04
N GLU A 399 -20.49 -3.15 29.64
CA GLU A 399 -19.46 -2.18 29.31
C GLU A 399 -18.93 -2.36 27.90
N LEU A 400 -18.81 -3.61 27.45
CA LEU A 400 -18.40 -3.93 26.08
C LEU A 400 -19.40 -3.41 25.04
N ILE A 401 -20.71 -3.56 25.28
CA ILE A 401 -21.76 -3.02 24.38
C ILE A 401 -21.68 -1.50 24.31
N ARG A 402 -21.64 -0.83 25.47
CA ARG A 402 -21.53 0.64 25.53
C ARG A 402 -20.26 1.13 24.84
N ARG A 403 -19.13 0.50 25.14
CA ARG A 403 -17.82 0.88 24.59
C ARG A 403 -17.77 0.67 23.08
N ALA A 404 -18.37 -0.40 22.57
CA ALA A 404 -18.45 -0.64 21.13
C ALA A 404 -19.19 0.50 20.43
N ARG A 405 -20.38 0.88 20.92
CA ARG A 405 -21.17 1.99 20.36
C ARG A 405 -20.46 3.34 20.45
N GLU A 406 -19.87 3.68 21.60
CA GLU A 406 -19.11 4.93 21.77
C GLU A 406 -17.93 5.04 20.80
N LEU A 407 -17.21 3.93 20.59
CA LEU A 407 -16.10 3.88 19.66
C LEU A 407 -16.56 3.96 18.20
N ASP A 408 -17.71 3.34 17.89
CA ASP A 408 -18.31 3.35 16.56
C ASP A 408 -18.78 4.77 16.18
N GLU A 409 -19.44 5.47 17.10
CA GLU A 409 -19.93 6.85 16.91
C GLU A 409 -18.81 7.84 16.57
N VAL A 410 -17.60 7.64 17.13
CA VAL A 410 -16.43 8.48 16.85
C VAL A 410 -15.50 7.90 15.77
N GLY A 411 -15.86 6.77 15.16
CA GLY A 411 -15.06 6.10 14.12
C GLY A 411 -13.69 5.59 14.60
N HIS A 412 -13.56 5.18 15.86
CA HIS A 412 -12.30 4.73 16.44
C HIS A 412 -11.96 3.29 16.01
N PRO A 413 -10.70 2.99 15.60
CA PRO A 413 -10.32 1.66 15.10
C PRO A 413 -10.57 0.50 16.11
N ASP A 414 -10.47 0.77 17.42
CA ASP A 414 -10.73 -0.22 18.46
C ASP A 414 -12.18 -0.74 18.54
N ALA A 415 -13.14 -0.05 17.88
CA ALA A 415 -14.52 -0.54 17.77
C ALA A 415 -14.55 -1.96 17.18
N GLN A 416 -13.66 -2.24 16.22
CA GLN A 416 -13.58 -3.54 15.54
C GLN A 416 -13.32 -4.71 16.49
N ALA A 417 -12.45 -4.51 17.49
CA ALA A 417 -12.14 -5.54 18.48
C ALA A 417 -13.34 -5.79 19.42
N CYS A 418 -14.05 -4.73 19.77
CA CYS A 418 -15.25 -4.81 20.62
C CYS A 418 -16.40 -5.53 19.89
N TRP A 419 -16.68 -5.15 18.64
CA TRP A 419 -17.71 -5.80 17.82
C TRP A 419 -17.39 -7.26 17.51
N ALA A 420 -16.12 -7.59 17.23
CA ALA A 420 -15.70 -8.98 17.04
C ALA A 420 -15.96 -9.84 18.31
N ARG A 421 -15.64 -9.29 19.49
CA ARG A 421 -15.91 -9.96 20.77
C ARG A 421 -17.41 -10.13 21.01
N LEU A 422 -18.21 -9.10 20.74
CA LEU A 422 -19.67 -9.16 20.88
C LEU A 422 -20.29 -10.21 19.95
N ARG A 423 -19.85 -10.32 18.69
CA ARG A 423 -20.30 -11.39 17.78
C ARG A 423 -20.03 -12.78 18.34
N THR A 424 -18.85 -13.01 18.92
CA THR A 424 -18.52 -14.30 19.56
C THR A 424 -19.41 -14.57 20.76
N LEU A 425 -19.65 -13.57 21.62
CA LEU A 425 -20.46 -13.74 22.82
C LEU A 425 -21.95 -13.97 22.49
N VAL A 426 -22.51 -13.20 21.58
CA VAL A 426 -23.94 -13.30 21.18
C VAL A 426 -24.23 -14.62 20.45
N ALA A 427 -23.24 -15.20 19.76
CA ALA A 427 -23.39 -16.51 19.11
C ALA A 427 -23.30 -17.71 20.09
N ALA A 428 -22.88 -17.50 21.34
CA ALA A 428 -22.78 -18.55 22.33
C ALA A 428 -24.16 -19.04 22.78
N ARG A 429 -24.33 -20.36 22.98
CA ARG A 429 -25.62 -20.97 23.33
C ARG A 429 -26.17 -20.51 24.70
N ASP A 430 -25.27 -20.10 25.58
CA ASP A 430 -25.53 -19.63 26.93
C ASP A 430 -25.60 -18.09 27.02
N TYR A 431 -25.66 -17.39 25.89
CA TYR A 431 -25.78 -15.94 25.87
C TYR A 431 -27.06 -15.47 26.56
N ALA A 432 -26.90 -14.67 27.61
CA ALA A 432 -27.96 -13.91 28.25
C ALA A 432 -27.69 -12.42 28.03
N HIS A 433 -28.64 -11.73 27.39
CA HIS A 433 -28.54 -10.28 27.24
C HIS A 433 -28.68 -9.60 28.60
N PRO A 434 -27.83 -8.60 28.94
CA PRO A 434 -27.93 -7.92 30.23
C PRO A 434 -29.28 -7.23 30.42
N ASP A 435 -29.85 -7.35 31.61
CA ASP A 435 -31.01 -6.55 32.04
C ASP A 435 -30.53 -5.19 32.55
N ASP A 436 -29.94 -4.41 31.63
CA ASP A 436 -29.42 -3.07 31.88
C ASP A 436 -30.07 -2.07 30.91
N PRO A 437 -30.89 -1.12 31.38
CA PRO A 437 -31.56 -0.15 30.51
C PRO A 437 -30.59 0.66 29.64
N THR A 438 -29.33 0.81 30.05
CA THR A 438 -28.32 1.59 29.33
C THR A 438 -27.76 0.87 28.09
N VAL A 439 -27.88 -0.46 28.01
CA VAL A 439 -27.46 -1.22 26.82
C VAL A 439 -28.59 -1.44 25.81
N GLY A 440 -29.83 -1.11 26.19
CA GLY A 440 -31.01 -1.27 25.36
C GLY A 440 -31.44 -2.73 25.18
N PRO A 441 -32.47 -3.01 24.38
CA PRO A 441 -32.95 -4.37 24.18
C PRO A 441 -32.03 -5.18 23.25
N LEU A 442 -32.10 -6.52 23.34
CA LEU A 442 -31.32 -7.42 22.48
C LEU A 442 -31.53 -7.17 20.97
N VAL A 443 -32.73 -6.74 20.58
CA VAL A 443 -33.03 -6.40 19.18
C VAL A 443 -32.15 -5.25 18.67
N ARG A 444 -31.84 -4.26 19.51
CA ARG A 444 -30.91 -3.18 19.17
C ARG A 444 -29.50 -3.70 18.98
N LEU A 445 -29.02 -4.54 19.90
CA LEU A 445 -27.69 -5.14 19.76
C LEU A 445 -27.58 -6.00 18.49
N ARG A 446 -28.64 -6.72 18.11
CA ARG A 446 -28.67 -7.47 16.84
C ARG A 446 -28.60 -6.53 15.63
N ALA A 447 -29.29 -5.39 15.67
CA ALA A 447 -29.18 -4.36 14.65
C ALA A 447 -27.75 -3.83 14.54
N ASP A 448 -27.10 -3.52 15.68
CA ASP A 448 -25.70 -3.06 15.72
C ASP A 448 -24.73 -4.08 15.07
N LEU A 449 -24.92 -5.37 15.38
CA LEU A 449 -24.07 -6.42 14.83
C LEU A 449 -24.29 -6.63 13.32
N LEU A 450 -25.52 -6.53 12.83
CA LEU A 450 -25.81 -6.56 11.40
C LEU A 450 -25.24 -5.34 10.68
N SER A 451 -25.29 -4.16 11.31
CA SER A 451 -24.68 -2.94 10.77
C SER A 451 -23.15 -3.04 10.68
N ASP A 452 -22.45 -3.55 11.72
CA ASP A 452 -21.01 -3.88 11.66
C ASP A 452 -20.72 -4.88 10.53
N GLU A 453 -21.55 -5.92 10.38
CA GLU A 453 -21.38 -6.92 9.32
C GLU A 453 -21.57 -6.33 7.92
N ALA A 454 -22.59 -5.48 7.74
CA ALA A 454 -22.86 -4.77 6.50
C ALA A 454 -21.69 -3.85 6.10
N ASN A 455 -21.17 -3.07 7.05
CA ASN A 455 -19.98 -2.24 6.84
C ASN A 455 -18.76 -3.07 6.40
N ARG A 456 -18.55 -4.23 7.03
CA ARG A 456 -17.47 -5.16 6.66
C ARG A 456 -17.70 -5.81 5.29
N ALA A 457 -18.94 -6.02 4.87
CA ALA A 457 -19.26 -6.49 3.53
C ALA A 457 -18.95 -5.40 2.48
N GLY A 458 -19.30 -4.15 2.76
CA GLY A 458 -18.99 -2.99 1.91
C GLY A 458 -17.48 -2.77 1.73
N ILE A 459 -16.68 -2.89 2.80
CA ILE A 459 -15.20 -2.81 2.72
C ILE A 459 -14.59 -3.89 1.81
N LYS A 460 -15.31 -5.00 1.59
CA LYS A 460 -14.89 -6.12 0.73
C LYS A 460 -15.57 -6.09 -0.64
N ASP A 461 -16.14 -4.96 -1.02
CA ASP A 461 -16.85 -4.76 -2.29
C ASP A 461 -18.04 -5.73 -2.52
N ARG A 462 -18.58 -6.31 -1.43
CA ARG A 462 -19.79 -7.14 -1.49
C ARG A 462 -21.02 -6.28 -1.29
N PHE A 463 -21.25 -5.37 -2.23
CA PHE A 463 -22.26 -4.31 -2.11
C PHE A 463 -23.70 -4.81 -2.04
N ALA A 464 -24.02 -5.89 -2.75
CA ALA A 464 -25.34 -6.53 -2.64
C ALA A 464 -25.60 -7.10 -1.23
N ASP A 465 -24.60 -7.77 -0.64
CA ASP A 465 -24.69 -8.29 0.73
C ASP A 465 -24.78 -7.13 1.74
N ALA A 466 -23.97 -6.09 1.56
CA ALA A 466 -23.98 -4.91 2.43
C ALA A 466 -25.34 -4.19 2.40
N ALA A 467 -25.95 -4.03 1.22
CA ALA A 467 -27.26 -3.42 1.08
C ALA A 467 -28.35 -4.24 1.79
N ALA A 468 -28.37 -5.56 1.61
CA ALA A 468 -29.34 -6.44 2.27
C ALA A 468 -29.20 -6.42 3.80
N LEU A 469 -27.96 -6.49 4.31
CA LEU A 469 -27.69 -6.46 5.75
C LEU A 469 -28.03 -5.11 6.38
N HIS A 470 -27.78 -3.99 5.69
CA HIS A 470 -28.18 -2.67 6.17
C HIS A 470 -29.71 -2.48 6.20
N GLU A 471 -30.45 -3.04 5.23
CA GLU A 471 -31.92 -3.01 5.28
C GLU A 471 -32.47 -3.87 6.43
N GLU A 472 -31.90 -5.05 6.67
CA GLU A 472 -32.27 -5.89 7.80
C GLU A 472 -31.96 -5.19 9.15
N ALA A 473 -30.78 -4.59 9.27
CA ALA A 473 -30.41 -3.79 10.43
C ALA A 473 -31.39 -2.62 10.66
N ALA A 474 -31.80 -1.92 9.60
CA ALA A 474 -32.77 -0.83 9.70
C ALA A 474 -34.12 -1.29 10.25
N GLY A 475 -34.61 -2.46 9.82
CA GLY A 475 -35.83 -3.06 10.37
C GLY A 475 -35.71 -3.37 11.87
N LEU A 476 -34.57 -3.91 12.29
CA LEU A 476 -34.32 -4.18 13.71
C LEU A 476 -34.16 -2.90 14.54
N TYR A 477 -33.60 -1.82 13.99
CA TYR A 477 -33.55 -0.53 14.65
C TYR A 477 -34.96 0.09 14.84
N ASP A 478 -35.85 -0.07 13.85
CA ASP A 478 -37.25 0.35 14.00
C ASP A 478 -37.95 -0.45 15.10
N ASP A 479 -37.78 -1.77 15.13
CA ASP A 479 -38.33 -2.66 16.17
C ASP A 479 -37.76 -2.32 17.57
N ALA A 480 -36.52 -1.82 17.62
CA ALA A 480 -35.88 -1.34 18.83
C ALA A 480 -36.33 0.06 19.28
N GLY A 481 -37.08 0.79 18.43
CA GLY A 481 -37.48 2.18 18.70
C GLY A 481 -36.36 3.22 18.48
N GLU A 482 -35.40 2.91 17.61
CA GLU A 482 -34.23 3.76 17.29
C GLU A 482 -34.33 4.33 15.85
N PRO A 483 -35.23 5.31 15.58
CA PRO A 483 -35.52 5.76 14.22
C PRO A 483 -34.34 6.50 13.55
N ALA A 484 -33.43 7.07 14.33
CA ALA A 484 -32.22 7.72 13.81
C ALA A 484 -31.24 6.68 13.23
N ASP A 485 -30.97 5.61 13.99
CA ASP A 485 -30.09 4.51 13.57
C ASP A 485 -30.69 3.75 12.37
N ALA A 486 -32.03 3.59 12.35
CA ALA A 486 -32.75 3.02 11.22
C ALA A 486 -32.62 3.87 9.94
N ALA A 487 -32.71 5.20 10.07
CA ALA A 487 -32.53 6.11 8.94
C ALA A 487 -31.09 6.08 8.40
N VAL A 488 -30.09 6.02 9.28
CA VAL A 488 -28.68 5.86 8.89
C VAL A 488 -28.48 4.54 8.16
N SER A 489 -28.99 3.43 8.70
CA SER A 489 -28.86 2.11 8.07
C SER A 489 -29.48 2.06 6.68
N ARG A 490 -30.68 2.66 6.48
CA ARG A 490 -31.29 2.79 5.14
C ARG A 490 -30.46 3.63 4.18
N ALA A 491 -29.87 4.73 4.66
CA ALA A 491 -28.98 5.55 3.84
C ALA A 491 -27.75 4.75 3.40
N CYS A 492 -27.16 3.95 4.29
CA CYS A 492 -26.06 3.04 3.98
C CYS A 492 -26.47 1.95 2.98
N ALA A 493 -27.68 1.39 3.08
CA ALA A 493 -28.20 0.44 2.10
C ALA A 493 -28.34 1.04 0.69
N LEU A 494 -28.84 2.29 0.60
CA LEU A 494 -28.92 3.02 -0.66
C LEU A 494 -27.54 3.30 -1.26
N LEU A 495 -26.57 3.71 -0.41
CA LEU A 495 -25.19 3.91 -0.83
C LEU A 495 -24.57 2.62 -1.37
N ALA A 496 -24.72 1.51 -0.65
CA ALA A 496 -24.23 0.21 -1.11
C ALA A 496 -24.91 -0.21 -2.42
N THR A 497 -26.21 0.03 -2.58
CA THR A 497 -26.94 -0.28 -3.82
C THR A 497 -26.41 0.52 -5.02
N ALA A 498 -26.04 1.79 -4.82
CA ALA A 498 -25.47 2.63 -5.87
C ALA A 498 -24.09 2.16 -6.37
N GLU A 499 -23.36 1.40 -5.54
CA GLU A 499 -22.06 0.83 -5.88
C GLU A 499 -22.16 -0.56 -6.55
N ILE A 500 -23.37 -1.13 -6.66
CA ILE A 500 -23.58 -2.39 -7.40
C ILE A 500 -23.41 -2.11 -8.90
N PRO A 501 -22.47 -2.77 -9.58
CA PRO A 501 -22.28 -2.58 -11.02
C PRO A 501 -23.58 -2.92 -11.77
N PRO A 502 -23.99 -2.12 -12.78
CA PRO A 502 -25.13 -2.47 -13.61
C PRO A 502 -24.88 -3.82 -14.29
N GLU A 503 -25.85 -4.73 -14.24
CA GLU A 503 -25.78 -6.00 -14.95
C GLU A 503 -25.83 -5.74 -16.47
N GLY A 504 -24.65 -5.71 -17.09
CA GLY A 504 -24.46 -5.80 -18.54
C GLY A 504 -24.73 -4.53 -19.34
N GLU A 505 -23.64 -3.84 -19.70
CA GLU A 505 -23.45 -3.20 -21.02
C GLU A 505 -22.07 -3.56 -21.58
#